data_AF-A0A0K1NNW8-F1
#
_entry.id   AF-A0A0K1NNW8-F1
#
_cell.length_a   1.000
_cell.length_b   1.000
_cell.length_c   1.000
_cell.angle_alpha   90.00
_cell.angle_beta   90.00
_cell.angle_gamma   90.00
#
_symmetry.space_group_name_H-M   'P 1'
#
loop_
_entity.id
_entity.type
_entity.pdbx_description
1 polymer ?
#
loop_
_entity_poly.entity_id
_entity_poly.type
_entity_poly.pdbx_seq_one_letter_code
_entity_poly.pdbx_strand_id
1 'polypeptide(L)' 'MDKKTLEFVTYCIGKLSVMLKLPQQEVYRRLKTSGILDEYVVPSYDVLHTFGSRYLMEDLTDYMNEKRVL' A
#
# COMPACT_ATOMS: atom_id res chain seq x y z
N MET A 1 -11.71 -10.80 1.57
CA MET A 1 -10.84 -9.98 2.44
C MET A 1 -11.54 -9.84 3.78
N ASP A 2 -10.88 -10.20 4.87
CA ASP A 2 -11.42 -10.01 6.22
C ASP A 2 -11.31 -8.54 6.66
N LYS A 3 -11.90 -8.23 7.84
CA LYS A 3 -11.96 -6.87 8.38
C LYS A 3 -10.57 -6.28 8.67
N LYS A 4 -9.64 -7.06 9.21
CA LYS A 4 -8.31 -6.55 9.58
C LYS A 4 -7.50 -6.21 8.32
N THR A 5 -7.58 -7.06 7.30
CA THR A 5 -6.93 -6.82 6.02
C THR A 5 -7.52 -5.58 5.33
N LEU A 6 -8.84 -5.38 5.39
CA LEU A 6 -9.49 -4.16 4.86
C LEU A 6 -9.00 -2.90 5.58
N GLU A 7 -8.96 -2.91 6.92
CA GLU A 7 -8.48 -1.79 7.73
C GLU A 7 -7.01 -1.46 7.42
N PHE A 8 -6.17 -2.49 7.25
CA PHE A 8 -4.76 -2.34 6.91
C PHE A 8 -4.54 -1.77 5.51
N VAL A 9 -5.27 -2.26 4.50
CA VAL A 9 -5.23 -1.71 3.14
C VAL A 9 -5.65 -0.24 3.14
N THR A 10 -6.75 0.08 3.83
CA THR A 10 -7.26 1.45 3.95
C THR A 10 -6.23 2.36 4.60
N TYR A 11 -5.57 1.86 5.66
CA TYR A 11 -4.47 2.55 6.32
C TYR A 11 -3.29 2.83 5.37
N CYS A 12 -2.84 1.83 4.60
CA CYS A 12 -1.73 1.98 3.65
C CYS A 12 -2.05 3.05 2.59
N ILE A 13 -3.25 2.99 1.99
CA ILE A 13 -3.69 3.97 0.99
C ILE A 13 -3.70 5.39 1.57
N GLY A 14 -4.24 5.56 2.77
CA GLY A 14 -4.30 6.86 3.44
C GLY A 14 -2.92 7.43 3.76
N LYS A 15 -2.00 6.59 4.26
CA LYS A 15 -0.64 7.01 4.60
C LYS A 15 0.20 7.33 3.37
N LEU A 16 0.12 6.51 2.31
CA LEU A 16 0.77 6.76 1.02
C LEU A 16 0.24 8.04 0.37
N SER A 17 -1.06 8.31 0.45
CA SER A 17 -1.65 9.55 -0.05
C SER A 17 -1.02 10.79 0.58
N VAL A 18 -0.83 10.79 1.90
CA VAL A 18 -0.16 11.90 2.62
C VAL A 18 1.32 11.98 2.23
N MET A 19 2.03 10.86 2.18
CA MET A 19 3.46 10.81 1.87
C MET A 19 3.78 11.27 0.45
N LEU A 20 3.01 10.80 -0.53
CA LEU A 20 3.20 11.08 -1.96
C LEU A 20 2.51 12.38 -2.42
N LYS A 21 1.70 13.01 -1.55
CA LYS A 21 0.84 14.16 -1.88
C LYS A 21 -0.10 13.87 -3.06
N LEU A 22 -0.59 12.63 -3.15
CA LEU A 22 -1.55 12.18 -4.17
C LEU A 22 -2.93 11.95 -3.55
N PRO A 23 -4.03 12.15 -4.28
CA PRO A 23 -5.36 11.76 -3.82
C PRO A 23 -5.43 10.26 -3.48
N GLN A 24 -6.16 9.88 -2.43
CA GLN A 24 -6.31 8.47 -2.04
C GLN A 24 -6.85 7.59 -3.19
N GLN A 25 -7.76 8.12 -4.00
CA GLN A 25 -8.29 7.43 -5.18
C GLN A 25 -7.19 7.13 -6.21
N GLU A 26 -6.24 8.06 -6.40
CA GLU A 26 -5.10 7.88 -7.31
C GLU A 26 -4.16 6.79 -6.80
N VAL A 27 -3.84 6.82 -5.50
CA VAL A 27 -3.01 5.79 -4.85
C VAL A 27 -3.67 4.42 -4.97
N TYR A 28 -4.95 4.31 -4.62
CA TYR A 28 -5.71 3.06 -4.76
C TYR A 28 -5.66 2.55 -6.20
N ARG A 29 -5.92 3.42 -7.18
CA ARG A 29 -5.89 3.04 -8.60
C ARG A 29 -4.52 2.48 -8.98
N ARG A 30 -3.43 3.18 -8.67
CA ARG A 30 -2.06 2.75 -8.97
C ARG A 30 -1.73 1.41 -8.33
N LEU A 31 -2.04 1.22 -7.05
CA LEU A 31 -1.80 -0.04 -6.35
C LEU A 31 -2.64 -1.19 -6.93
N LYS A 32 -3.89 -0.93 -7.29
CA LYS A 32 -4.80 -1.94 -7.86
C LYS A 32 -4.38 -2.34 -9.27
N THR A 33 -4.11 -1.38 -10.16
CA THR A 33 -3.78 -1.68 -11.56
C THR A 33 -2.39 -2.28 -11.74
N SER A 34 -1.47 -2.04 -10.81
CA SER A 34 -0.12 -2.61 -10.81
C SER A 34 -0.03 -4.00 -10.20
N GLY A 35 -1.13 -4.52 -9.64
CA GLY A 35 -1.15 -5.76 -8.87
C GLY A 35 -0.55 -5.64 -7.47
N ILE A 36 0.07 -4.51 -7.09
CA ILE A 36 0.67 -4.32 -5.75
C ILE A 36 -0.36 -4.57 -4.65
N LEU A 37 -1.62 -4.15 -4.86
CA LEU A 37 -2.66 -4.39 -3.86
C LEU A 37 -3.04 -5.87 -3.74
N ASP A 38 -3.36 -6.51 -4.86
CA ASP A 38 -3.97 -7.85 -4.87
C ASP A 38 -2.94 -8.98 -4.78
N GLU A 39 -1.72 -8.76 -5.28
CA GLU A 39 -0.66 -9.76 -5.38
C GLU A 39 0.41 -9.61 -4.29
N TYR A 40 0.52 -8.43 -3.66
CA TYR A 40 1.53 -8.17 -2.62
C TYR A 40 0.91 -7.78 -1.27
N VAL A 41 0.21 -6.66 -1.19
CA VAL A 41 -0.26 -6.09 0.09
C VAL A 41 -1.28 -6.99 0.78
N VAL A 42 -2.29 -7.46 0.05
CA VAL A 42 -3.35 -8.32 0.61
C VAL A 42 -2.80 -9.72 0.98
N PRO A 43 -2.07 -10.44 0.11
CA PRO A 43 -1.54 -11.76 0.46
C PRO A 43 -0.48 -11.73 1.56
N SER A 44 0.26 -10.63 1.69
CA SER A 44 1.38 -10.52 2.65
C SER A 44 0.96 -9.85 3.97
N TYR A 45 -0.34 -9.71 4.23
CA TYR A 45 -0.87 -9.02 5.43
C TYR A 45 -0.18 -9.49 6.71
N ASP A 46 -0.09 -10.80 6.94
CA ASP A 46 0.45 -11.39 8.18
C ASP A 46 1.88 -10.95 8.49
N VAL A 47 2.67 -10.61 7.46
CA VAL A 47 4.03 -10.08 7.62
C VAL A 47 3.99 -8.55 7.71
N LEU A 48 3.37 -7.90 6.74
CA LEU A 48 3.44 -6.44 6.57
C LEU A 48 2.80 -5.67 7.74
N HIS A 49 1.74 -6.21 8.36
CA HIS A 49 1.07 -5.53 9.48
C HIS A 49 1.92 -5.48 10.77
N THR A 50 3.01 -6.24 10.83
CA THR A 50 3.96 -6.24 11.97
C THR A 50 5.04 -5.16 11.83
N PHE A 51 5.20 -4.58 10.64
CA PHE A 51 6.25 -3.61 10.37
C PHE A 51 5.96 -2.25 11.01
N GLY A 52 7.03 -1.54 11.36
CA GLY A 52 6.93 -0.15 11.77
C GLY A 52 6.36 0.71 10.66
N SER A 53 5.40 1.58 10.99
CA SER A 53 4.67 2.42 10.02
C SER A 53 5.58 3.14 9.01
N ARG A 54 6.65 3.78 9.49
CA ARG A 54 7.57 4.52 8.62
C ARG A 54 8.27 3.59 7.62
N TYR A 55 8.83 2.49 8.11
CA TYR A 55 9.53 1.51 7.29
C TYR A 55 8.60 0.91 6.23
N LEU A 56 7.39 0.51 6.61
CA LEU A 56 6.41 -0.05 5.68
C LEU A 56 6.05 0.93 4.55
N MET A 57 5.90 2.22 4.88
CA MET A 57 5.56 3.23 3.86
C MET A 57 6.73 3.53 2.92
N GLU A 58 7.96 3.56 3.45
CA GLU A 58 9.18 3.71 2.63
C GLU A 58 9.34 2.49 1.69
N ASP A 59 9.23 1.26 2.21
CA ASP A 59 9.29 0.02 1.43
C ASP A 59 8.22 -0.04 0.32
N LEU A 60 6.96 0.28 0.64
CA LEU A 60 5.89 0.32 -0.35
C LEU A 60 6.13 1.38 -1.42
N THR A 61 6.67 2.53 -1.04
CA THR A 61 7.00 3.61 -1.98
C THR A 61 8.11 3.18 -2.93
N ASP A 62 9.15 2.54 -2.41
CA ASP A 62 10.25 2.01 -3.22
C ASP A 62 9.74 0.93 -4.19
N TYR A 63 8.90 0.01 -3.71
CA TYR A 63 8.31 -1.01 -4.57
C TYR A 63 7.41 -0.42 -5.67
N MET A 64 6.65 0.64 -5.36
CA MET A 64 5.88 1.36 -6.37
C MET A 64 6.78 2.05 -7.42
N ASN A 65 7.96 2.56 -7.03
CA ASN A 65 8.95 3.12 -7.96
C ASN A 65 9.53 2.03 -8.87
N GLU A 66 9.91 0.87 -8.31
CA GLU A 66 10.43 -0.27 -9.08
C GLU A 66 9.44 -0.77 -10.12
N LYS A 67 8.15 -0.79 -9.78
CA LYS A 67 7.05 -1.13 -10.69
C LYS A 67 6.70 -0.02 -11.68
N ARG A 68 7.36 1.15 -11.61
CA ARG A 68 7.11 2.35 -12.44
C ARG A 68 5.66 2.82 -12.40
N VAL A 69 5.06 2.80 -11.20
CA VAL A 69 3.67 3.23 -10.98
C VAL A 69 3.56 4.52 -10.17
N LEU A 70 4.69 5.17 -9.89
CA LEU A 70 4.82 6.50 -9.29
C LEU A 70 5.03 7.59 -10.35
#